data_AF-A0A934ZHR6-F1
#
_entry.id   AF-A0A934ZHR6-F1
#
_cell.length_a   1.000
_cell.length_b   1.000
_cell.length_c   1.000
_cell.angle_alpha   90.00
_cell.angle_beta   90.00
_cell.angle_gamma   90.00
#
_symmetry.space_group_name_H-M   'P 1'
#
loop_
_entity.id
_entity.type
_entity.pdbx_description
1 polymer ?
#
loop_
_entity_poly.entity_id
_entity_poly.type
_entity_poly.pdbx_seq_one_letter_code
_entity_poly.pdbx_strand_id
1 'polypeptide(L)'
;MARYGFHALLASLHVEDTPIWVNSPFGPAISLRAAYNQADFTQSSLPRMSGLGPKWSFTFRQFITEEVVSDGAQPQFYKLHVGAGGVLDYRFSGSATASQAELTDRSVLTRVVPGGTTLPTTFRRALSDGSIEEYDRVVSTMPGRTFALTRVVDPHGNAITLYYDDYLRLTFVTDARGEGLSFYYDPSALADSAAFYQIVRVETTPTSPTQVADFGYTSGRLTSIRDMAGMVSSFLYRSEARGLDHPAPPENVASPPDPDPDFLYRMTTPYGDTNFSTGWVPDGGSNPYSYNRR
;
A
#
# COMPACT_ATOMS: atom_id res chain seq x y z
N MET A 1 -4.39 -17.08 -3.56
CA MET A 1 -5.59 -17.17 -2.70
C MET A 1 -5.41 -16.43 -1.37
N ALA A 2 -6.50 -15.82 -0.91
CA ALA A 2 -6.56 -14.99 0.27
C ALA A 2 -6.37 -15.77 1.57
N ARG A 3 -5.64 -15.17 2.50
CA ARG A 3 -5.37 -15.64 3.85
C ARG A 3 -5.60 -14.49 4.82
N TYR A 4 -5.99 -14.79 6.04
CA TYR A 4 -6.20 -13.78 7.07
C TYR A 4 -5.23 -13.97 8.24
N GLY A 5 -4.97 -12.88 8.93
CA GLY A 5 -4.19 -12.82 10.16
C GLY A 5 -4.61 -11.61 11.00
N PHE A 6 -3.98 -11.46 12.15
CA PHE A 6 -4.24 -10.35 13.06
C PHE A 6 -2.93 -9.70 13.49
N HIS A 7 -2.88 -8.37 13.50
CA HIS A 7 -1.80 -7.65 14.15
C HIS A 7 -2.08 -7.56 15.65
N ALA A 8 -1.33 -8.32 16.45
CA ALA A 8 -1.57 -8.42 17.89
C ALA A 8 -1.47 -7.07 18.63
N LEU A 9 -0.54 -6.19 18.22
CA LEU A 9 -0.38 -4.86 18.82
C LEU A 9 -1.54 -3.91 18.51
N LEU A 10 -2.13 -4.02 17.33
CA LEU A 10 -3.21 -3.14 16.86
C LEU A 10 -4.60 -3.74 17.05
N ALA A 11 -4.67 -4.99 17.51
CA ALA A 11 -5.89 -5.79 17.52
C ALA A 11 -6.69 -5.71 16.20
N SER A 12 -5.97 -5.72 15.07
CA SER A 12 -6.56 -5.41 13.76
C SER A 12 -6.47 -6.57 12.78
N LEU A 13 -7.50 -6.70 11.95
CA LEU A 13 -7.57 -7.68 10.87
C LEU A 13 -6.63 -7.31 9.71
N HIS A 14 -5.90 -8.31 9.25
CA HIS A 14 -5.11 -8.27 8.04
C HIS A 14 -5.56 -9.41 7.10
N VAL A 15 -5.77 -9.11 5.83
CA VAL A 15 -6.03 -10.14 4.80
C VAL A 15 -5.04 -9.93 3.67
N GLU A 16 -4.39 -11.00 3.22
CA GLU A 16 -3.43 -10.97 2.13
C GLU A 16 -3.77 -12.00 1.04
N ASP A 17 -3.55 -11.66 -0.23
CA ASP A 17 -3.64 -12.59 -1.35
C ASP A 17 -2.47 -12.32 -2.31
N THR A 18 -1.90 -13.35 -2.92
CA THR A 18 -0.94 -13.22 -4.03
C THR A 18 -1.54 -13.85 -5.28
N PRO A 19 -2.39 -13.12 -6.03
CA PRO A 19 -3.16 -13.69 -7.12
C PRO A 19 -2.36 -13.99 -8.39
N ILE A 20 -1.23 -13.30 -8.60
CA ILE A 20 -0.42 -13.47 -9.81
C ILE A 20 1.05 -13.15 -9.56
N TRP A 21 1.93 -13.91 -10.20
CA TRP A 21 3.37 -13.70 -10.16
C TRP A 21 4.04 -14.22 -11.45
N VAL A 22 5.24 -13.71 -11.72
CA VAL A 22 6.14 -14.22 -12.75
C VAL A 22 7.45 -14.62 -12.08
N ASN A 23 7.96 -15.79 -12.46
CA ASN A 23 9.28 -16.25 -12.03
C ASN A 23 10.33 -15.60 -12.93
N SER A 24 10.82 -14.42 -12.55
CA SER A 24 11.96 -13.84 -13.26
C SER A 24 13.23 -14.65 -12.94
N PRO A 25 14.02 -15.07 -13.95
CA PRO A 25 15.24 -15.84 -13.72
C PRO A 25 16.34 -15.01 -13.03
N PHE A 26 16.26 -13.67 -13.07
CA PHE A 26 17.23 -12.77 -12.46
C PHE A 26 16.55 -11.49 -11.98
N GLY A 27 16.87 -11.04 -10.76
CA GLY A 27 16.31 -9.82 -10.18
C GLY A 27 15.20 -10.05 -9.17
N PRO A 28 14.62 -8.94 -8.68
CA PRO A 28 13.55 -9.00 -7.70
C PRO A 28 12.35 -9.80 -8.21
N ALA A 29 11.67 -10.50 -7.30
CA ALA A 29 10.47 -11.25 -7.63
C ALA A 29 9.35 -10.30 -8.12
N ILE A 30 8.71 -10.64 -9.24
CA ILE A 30 7.56 -9.90 -9.78
C ILE A 30 6.29 -10.61 -9.33
N SER A 31 5.73 -10.17 -8.21
CA SER A 31 4.48 -10.72 -7.67
C SER A 31 3.55 -9.62 -7.18
N LEU A 32 2.28 -9.68 -7.57
CA LEU A 32 1.25 -8.84 -6.98
C LEU A 32 0.75 -9.50 -5.70
N ARG A 33 1.06 -8.91 -4.55
CA ARG A 33 0.44 -9.22 -3.26
C ARG A 33 -0.56 -8.13 -2.93
N ALA A 34 -1.85 -8.45 -2.87
CA ALA A 34 -2.90 -7.58 -2.38
C ALA A 34 -3.00 -7.74 -0.86
N ALA A 35 -3.21 -6.65 -0.13
CA ALA A 35 -3.38 -6.69 1.31
C ALA A 35 -4.41 -5.67 1.81
N TYR A 36 -5.35 -6.16 2.61
CA TYR A 36 -6.31 -5.39 3.36
C TYR A 36 -5.78 -5.11 4.76
N ASN A 37 -5.75 -3.84 5.13
CA ASN A 37 -5.30 -3.40 6.45
C ASN A 37 -6.44 -2.68 7.16
N GLN A 38 -7.09 -3.37 8.10
CA GLN A 38 -8.30 -2.87 8.75
C GLN A 38 -8.07 -1.56 9.51
N ALA A 39 -6.97 -1.47 10.26
CA ALA A 39 -6.66 -0.31 11.09
C ALA A 39 -5.78 0.74 10.38
N ASP A 40 -5.67 0.68 9.05
CA ASP A 40 -4.92 1.69 8.31
C ASP A 40 -5.68 3.01 8.29
N PHE A 41 -5.21 3.95 9.11
CA PHE A 41 -5.77 5.29 9.26
C PHE A 41 -5.25 6.28 8.20
N THR A 42 -4.27 5.87 7.38
CA THR A 42 -3.59 6.77 6.42
C THR A 42 -4.33 6.92 5.09
N GLN A 43 -5.56 6.40 5.01
CA GLN A 43 -6.25 6.18 3.74
C GLN A 43 -7.07 7.35 3.23
N SER A 44 -7.47 8.26 4.11
CA SER A 44 -8.23 9.47 3.76
C SER A 44 -7.43 10.48 2.94
N SER A 45 -6.12 10.29 2.79
CA SER A 45 -5.21 11.21 2.11
C SER A 45 -4.30 10.55 1.06
N LEU A 46 -4.63 9.32 0.60
CA LEU A 46 -3.82 8.65 -0.42
C LEU A 46 -3.93 9.36 -1.77
N PRO A 47 -2.83 9.45 -2.54
CA PRO A 47 -2.86 10.02 -3.87
C PRO A 47 -3.72 9.19 -4.83
N ARG A 48 -4.28 9.87 -5.85
CA ARG A 48 -4.98 9.26 -6.97
C ARG A 48 -3.97 8.54 -7.88
N MET A 49 -3.78 7.25 -7.61
CA MET A 49 -2.92 6.34 -8.35
C MET A 49 -3.54 4.93 -8.28
N SER A 50 -2.99 3.98 -9.04
CA SER A 50 -3.45 2.58 -9.02
C SER A 50 -3.75 2.05 -7.62
N GLY A 51 -4.88 1.38 -7.47
CA GLY A 51 -5.30 0.79 -6.21
C GLY A 51 -6.29 -0.34 -6.40
N LEU A 52 -6.65 -0.94 -5.25
CA LEU A 52 -7.62 -2.03 -5.14
C LEU A 52 -8.84 -1.59 -4.30
N GLY A 53 -9.08 -0.28 -4.19
CA GLY A 53 -10.17 0.28 -3.38
C GLY A 53 -9.79 0.54 -1.91
N PRO A 54 -10.76 0.97 -1.09
CA PRO A 54 -10.55 1.28 0.32
C PRO A 54 -9.95 0.10 1.07
N LYS A 55 -8.99 0.39 1.94
CA LYS A 55 -8.27 -0.54 2.82
C LYS A 55 -7.31 -1.50 2.17
N TRP A 56 -7.35 -1.58 0.85
CA TRP A 56 -6.46 -2.42 0.08
C TRP A 56 -5.26 -1.64 -0.46
N SER A 57 -4.08 -2.22 -0.27
CA SER A 57 -2.85 -1.86 -0.96
C SER A 57 -2.30 -3.08 -1.70
N PHE A 58 -1.25 -2.89 -2.50
CA PHE A 58 -0.55 -3.99 -3.15
C PHE A 58 0.95 -3.73 -3.25
N THR A 59 1.73 -4.78 -3.56
CA THR A 59 3.21 -4.76 -3.55
C THR A 59 3.83 -3.54 -4.24
N PHE A 60 3.29 -3.13 -5.39
CA PHE A 60 3.86 -2.06 -6.21
C PHE A 60 3.27 -0.66 -5.92
N ARG A 61 2.26 -0.56 -5.05
CA ARG A 61 1.74 0.74 -4.61
C ARG A 61 2.63 1.28 -3.50
N GLN A 62 3.77 1.83 -3.90
CA GLN A 62 4.71 2.47 -2.99
C GLN A 62 4.96 3.92 -3.42
N PHE A 63 5.01 4.81 -2.43
CA PHE A 63 5.33 6.21 -2.68
C PHE A 63 5.84 6.90 -1.44
N ILE A 64 6.69 7.90 -1.67
CA ILE A 64 7.20 8.80 -0.64
C ILE A 64 6.38 10.08 -0.69
N THR A 65 5.92 10.52 0.47
CA THR A 65 5.27 11.82 0.67
C THR A 65 6.14 12.70 1.54
N GLU A 66 6.30 13.93 1.11
CA GLU A 66 6.98 14.96 1.89
C GLU A 66 6.06 15.57 2.94
N GLU A 67 6.58 15.78 4.13
CA GLU A 67 5.88 16.61 5.10
C GLU A 67 5.84 18.07 4.61
N VAL A 68 4.67 18.70 4.71
CA VAL A 68 4.48 20.10 4.31
C VAL A 68 5.21 21.01 5.30
N VAL A 69 6.12 21.83 4.80
CA VAL A 69 6.79 22.87 5.60
C VAL A 69 6.35 24.26 5.13
N SER A 70 6.08 25.15 6.09
CA SER A 70 5.48 26.47 5.85
C SER A 70 6.41 27.51 5.22
N ASP A 71 7.72 27.28 5.19
CA ASP A 71 8.75 28.26 4.78
C ASP A 71 9.49 27.88 3.49
N GLY A 72 8.95 26.96 2.68
CA GLY A 72 9.61 26.50 1.43
C GLY A 72 10.97 25.82 1.63
N ALA A 73 11.34 25.55 2.88
CA ALA A 73 12.55 24.82 3.26
C ALA A 73 12.49 23.37 2.77
N GLN A 74 13.63 22.70 2.78
CA GLN A 74 13.63 21.25 2.56
C GLN A 74 12.97 20.54 3.76
N PRO A 75 11.96 19.67 3.52
CA PRO A 75 11.36 18.87 4.57
C PRO A 75 12.42 18.04 5.29
N GLN A 76 12.27 17.91 6.60
CA GLN A 76 13.14 17.08 7.45
C GLN A 76 12.56 15.68 7.65
N PHE A 77 11.26 15.51 7.44
CA PHE A 77 10.55 14.24 7.56
C PHE A 77 9.90 13.86 6.25
N TYR A 78 9.98 12.57 5.95
CA TYR A 78 9.40 11.96 4.75
C TYR A 78 8.71 10.67 5.17
N LYS A 79 7.54 10.42 4.61
CA LYS A 79 6.77 9.20 4.87
C LYS A 79 6.85 8.30 3.65
N LEU A 80 7.34 7.09 3.83
CA LEU A 80 7.24 6.05 2.83
C LEU A 80 5.99 5.21 3.11
N HIS A 81 5.05 5.22 2.19
CA HIS A 81 3.97 4.26 2.15
C HIS A 81 4.48 3.00 1.45
N VAL A 82 4.64 1.91 2.22
CA VAL A 82 5.25 0.66 1.73
C VAL A 82 4.24 -0.22 1.00
N GLY A 83 4.77 -1.14 0.20
CA GLY A 83 3.97 -2.04 -0.63
C GLY A 83 3.14 -2.99 0.23
N ALA A 84 1.87 -3.17 -0.14
CA ALA A 84 0.88 -3.93 0.63
C ALA A 84 0.50 -3.32 2.00
N GLY A 85 0.91 -2.08 2.27
CA GLY A 85 0.46 -1.29 3.42
C GLY A 85 1.48 -1.18 4.55
N GLY A 86 1.29 -0.18 5.40
CA GLY A 86 2.27 0.27 6.38
C GLY A 86 2.93 1.60 5.97
N VAL A 87 3.52 2.27 6.95
CA VAL A 87 4.24 3.54 6.75
C VAL A 87 5.54 3.50 7.53
N LEU A 88 6.61 3.98 6.90
CA LEU A 88 7.91 4.22 7.53
C LEU A 88 8.24 5.71 7.50
N ASP A 89 8.81 6.22 8.59
CA ASP A 89 9.20 7.62 8.71
C ASP A 89 10.73 7.75 8.55
N TYR A 90 11.16 8.64 7.66
CA TYR A 90 12.56 8.99 7.47
C TYR A 90 12.85 10.39 7.96
N ARG A 91 13.89 10.52 8.78
CA ARG A 91 14.36 11.80 9.32
C ARG A 91 15.70 12.20 8.73
N PHE A 92 15.79 13.43 8.27
CA PHE A 92 17.02 14.06 7.79
C PHE A 92 17.58 15.03 8.83
N SER A 93 18.87 15.30 8.75
CA SER A 93 19.55 16.31 9.56
C SER A 93 19.87 17.53 8.70
N GLY A 94 19.03 18.56 8.76
CA GLY A 94 19.16 19.79 7.98
C GLY A 94 19.14 19.52 6.47
N SER A 95 20.16 19.98 5.76
CA SER A 95 20.31 19.80 4.31
C SER A 95 21.01 18.50 3.89
N ALA A 96 21.27 17.56 4.82
CA ALA A 96 21.90 16.28 4.52
C ALA A 96 21.17 15.53 3.39
N THR A 97 21.89 14.85 2.49
CA THR A 97 21.27 14.12 1.38
C THR A 97 20.80 12.73 1.75
N ALA A 98 21.25 12.18 2.89
CA ALA A 98 20.82 10.89 3.41
C ALA A 98 20.12 11.05 4.76
N SER A 99 19.11 10.22 5.00
CA SER A 99 18.39 10.14 6.26
C SER A 99 19.24 9.43 7.32
N GLN A 100 18.78 9.51 8.58
CA GLN A 100 19.13 8.50 9.57
C GLN A 100 18.58 7.13 9.13
N ALA A 101 19.20 6.05 9.59
CA ALA A 101 18.68 4.70 9.35
C ALA A 101 17.31 4.54 10.02
N GLU A 102 16.34 3.99 9.28
CA GLU A 102 15.01 3.70 9.78
C GLU A 102 15.08 2.69 10.95
N LEU A 103 14.17 2.79 11.90
CA LEU A 103 14.26 2.07 13.18
C LEU A 103 14.00 0.56 13.04
N THR A 104 13.12 0.18 12.13
CA THR A 104 12.57 -1.16 11.96
C THR A 104 13.44 -2.02 11.06
N ASP A 105 13.81 -1.52 9.88
CA ASP A 105 14.52 -2.28 8.84
C ASP A 105 15.93 -1.78 8.53
N ARG A 106 16.34 -0.68 9.18
CA ARG A 106 17.65 -0.04 9.02
C ARG A 106 17.94 0.51 7.62
N SER A 107 16.91 0.64 6.78
CA SER A 107 17.06 1.24 5.46
C SER A 107 17.34 2.74 5.56
N VAL A 108 18.01 3.27 4.54
CA VAL A 108 18.40 4.69 4.47
C VAL A 108 17.81 5.30 3.22
N LEU A 109 17.09 6.40 3.39
CA LEU A 109 16.55 7.18 2.29
C LEU A 109 17.53 8.27 1.88
N THR A 110 17.88 8.31 0.61
CA THR A 110 18.70 9.35 0.00
C THR A 110 17.82 10.20 -0.91
N ARG A 111 17.90 11.51 -0.75
CA ARG A 111 17.25 12.47 -1.63
C ARG A 111 18.23 12.97 -2.69
N VAL A 112 17.81 13.02 -3.94
CA VAL A 112 18.63 13.53 -5.04
C VAL A 112 18.19 14.96 -5.33
N VAL A 113 19.13 15.89 -5.18
CA VAL A 113 18.94 17.32 -5.43
C VAL A 113 19.88 17.73 -6.56
N PRO A 114 19.40 17.80 -7.82
CA PRO A 114 20.21 18.25 -8.94
C PRO A 114 20.73 19.68 -8.74
N GLY A 115 21.85 20.01 -9.39
CA GLY A 115 22.39 21.36 -9.37
C GLY A 115 21.38 22.37 -9.93
N GLY A 116 21.10 23.43 -9.17
CA GLY A 116 20.16 24.48 -9.56
C GLY A 116 18.76 24.40 -8.93
N THR A 117 18.46 23.36 -8.16
CA THR A 117 17.24 23.30 -7.33
C THR A 117 17.58 23.18 -5.85
N THR A 118 16.73 23.71 -4.98
CA THR A 118 16.83 23.52 -3.52
C THR A 118 16.01 22.33 -3.05
N LEU A 119 15.15 21.77 -3.89
CA LEU A 119 14.24 20.70 -3.54
C LEU A 119 14.62 19.41 -4.27
N PRO A 120 14.47 18.23 -3.62
CA PRO A 120 14.74 16.96 -4.27
C PRO A 120 13.79 16.69 -5.43
N THR A 121 14.29 15.99 -6.43
CA THR A 121 13.54 15.59 -7.63
C THR A 121 13.28 14.10 -7.66
N THR A 122 14.11 13.30 -6.99
CA THR A 122 13.95 11.85 -6.87
C THR A 122 14.48 11.36 -5.52
N PHE A 123 14.13 10.12 -5.18
CA PHE A 123 14.59 9.47 -3.96
C PHE A 123 15.09 8.06 -4.24
N ARG A 124 16.04 7.63 -3.42
CA ARG A 124 16.59 6.28 -3.44
C ARG A 124 16.62 5.73 -2.03
N ARG A 125 16.01 4.57 -1.80
CA ARG A 125 16.07 3.86 -0.52
C ARG A 125 17.02 2.68 -0.65
N ALA A 126 18.01 2.60 0.23
CA ALA A 126 18.91 1.46 0.34
C ALA A 126 18.47 0.57 1.51
N LEU A 127 18.21 -0.70 1.23
CA LEU A 127 17.78 -1.68 2.21
C LEU A 127 18.99 -2.43 2.81
N SER A 128 18.78 -3.07 3.96
CA SER A 128 19.83 -3.76 4.71
C SER A 128 20.38 -5.01 4.02
N ASP A 129 19.62 -5.60 3.09
CA ASP A 129 20.05 -6.71 2.25
C ASP A 129 20.90 -6.28 1.04
N GLY A 130 21.08 -4.96 0.84
CA GLY A 130 21.80 -4.38 -0.29
C GLY A 130 20.93 -4.05 -1.50
N SER A 131 19.63 -4.37 -1.45
CA SER A 131 18.68 -3.96 -2.48
C SER A 131 18.39 -2.46 -2.41
N ILE A 132 17.89 -1.92 -3.52
CA ILE A 132 17.65 -0.50 -3.69
C ILE A 132 16.27 -0.30 -4.32
N GLU A 133 15.53 0.67 -3.80
CA GLU A 133 14.29 1.16 -4.41
C GLU A 133 14.50 2.60 -4.90
N GLU A 134 14.06 2.90 -6.12
CA GLU A 134 14.14 4.23 -6.74
C GLU A 134 12.72 4.80 -6.93
N TYR A 135 12.53 6.07 -6.54
CA TYR A 135 11.24 6.76 -6.58
C TYR A 135 11.39 8.04 -7.41
N ASP A 136 11.08 7.93 -8.69
CA ASP A 136 11.30 9.02 -9.65
C ASP A 136 10.00 9.57 -10.27
N ARG A 137 8.87 8.87 -10.11
CA ARG A 137 7.60 9.29 -10.72
C ARG A 137 6.90 10.31 -9.82
N VAL A 138 6.91 11.58 -10.22
CA VAL A 138 6.14 12.63 -9.55
C VAL A 138 4.64 12.33 -9.62
N VAL A 139 4.00 12.28 -8.45
CA VAL A 139 2.56 12.05 -8.25
C VAL A 139 1.85 13.34 -7.89
N SER A 140 2.45 14.17 -7.04
CA SER A 140 1.93 15.47 -6.61
C SER A 140 3.08 16.46 -6.45
N THR A 141 2.85 17.72 -6.84
CA THR A 141 3.88 18.76 -6.86
C THR A 141 3.81 19.77 -5.72
N MET A 142 2.65 20.02 -5.11
CA MET A 142 2.46 20.78 -3.85
C MET A 142 0.99 20.76 -3.40
N PRO A 143 0.70 20.96 -2.09
CA PRO A 143 1.64 20.82 -0.98
C PRO A 143 1.93 19.34 -0.70
N GLY A 144 3.10 19.04 -0.12
CA GLY A 144 3.45 17.65 0.24
C GLY A 144 3.68 16.81 -0.99
N ARG A 145 4.85 17.01 -1.63
CA ARG A 145 5.18 16.33 -2.89
C ARG A 145 5.18 14.83 -2.69
N THR A 146 4.78 14.13 -3.74
CA THR A 146 4.70 12.67 -3.72
C THR A 146 5.45 12.07 -4.89
N PHE A 147 6.20 11.00 -4.63
CA PHE A 147 7.03 10.31 -5.61
C PHE A 147 6.77 8.81 -5.53
N ALA A 148 6.29 8.20 -6.62
CA ALA A 148 6.02 6.78 -6.71
C ALA A 148 7.26 5.99 -7.12
N LEU A 149 7.31 4.73 -6.67
CA LEU A 149 8.35 3.76 -6.98
C LEU A 149 8.42 3.51 -8.49
N THR A 150 9.62 3.60 -9.06
CA THR A 150 9.88 3.39 -10.49
C THR A 150 10.78 2.19 -10.75
N ARG A 151 11.59 1.79 -9.77
CA ARG A 151 12.54 0.69 -9.95
C ARG A 151 12.91 0.02 -8.63
N VAL A 152 13.13 -1.29 -8.69
CA VAL A 152 13.70 -2.07 -7.59
C VAL A 152 14.91 -2.81 -8.13
N VAL A 153 16.04 -2.70 -7.45
CA VAL A 153 17.32 -3.30 -7.82
C VAL A 153 17.74 -4.27 -6.72
N ASP A 154 18.06 -5.50 -7.09
CA ASP A 154 18.59 -6.51 -6.17
C ASP A 154 20.07 -6.22 -5.81
N PRO A 155 20.64 -6.92 -4.83
CA PRO A 155 22.05 -6.72 -4.43
C PRO A 155 23.07 -7.07 -5.52
N HIS A 156 22.66 -7.79 -6.58
CA HIS A 156 23.50 -8.16 -7.71
C HIS A 156 23.39 -7.15 -8.88
N GLY A 157 22.57 -6.11 -8.73
CA GLY A 157 22.36 -5.08 -9.75
C GLY A 157 21.29 -5.41 -10.79
N ASN A 158 20.60 -6.55 -10.69
CA ASN A 158 19.45 -6.84 -11.54
C ASN A 158 18.25 -6.02 -11.06
N ALA A 159 17.39 -5.59 -11.98
CA ALA A 159 16.30 -4.71 -11.62
C ALA A 159 14.97 -5.08 -12.29
N ILE A 160 13.89 -4.69 -11.61
CA ILE A 160 12.57 -4.56 -12.20
C ILE A 160 12.21 -3.07 -12.31
N THR A 161 11.49 -2.71 -13.36
CA THR A 161 11.05 -1.34 -13.66
C THR A 161 9.54 -1.28 -13.70
N LEU A 162 8.98 -0.23 -13.11
CA LEU A 162 7.55 0.06 -13.06
C LEU A 162 7.22 1.21 -14.01
N TYR A 163 6.21 1.02 -14.85
CA TYR A 163 5.74 1.99 -15.83
C TYR A 163 4.34 2.49 -15.46
N TYR A 164 4.16 3.79 -15.54
CA TYR A 164 2.90 4.46 -15.27
C TYR A 164 2.44 5.24 -16.50
N ASP A 165 1.13 5.35 -16.69
CA ASP A 165 0.57 6.32 -17.63
C ASP A 165 0.52 7.74 -17.04
N ASP A 166 0.02 8.68 -17.83
CA ASP A 166 -0.12 10.09 -17.44
C ASP A 166 -1.10 10.32 -16.30
N TYR A 167 -1.96 9.33 -16.01
CA TYR A 167 -2.90 9.35 -14.89
C TYR A 167 -2.38 8.58 -13.67
N LEU A 168 -1.08 8.27 -13.61
CA LEU A 168 -0.47 7.55 -12.49
C LEU A 168 -1.06 6.14 -12.28
N ARG A 169 -1.58 5.55 -13.36
CA ARG A 169 -1.97 4.15 -13.36
C ARG A 169 -0.76 3.32 -13.79
N LEU A 170 -0.33 2.40 -12.92
CA LEU A 170 0.68 1.39 -13.22
C LEU A 170 0.19 0.56 -14.41
N THR A 171 0.95 0.51 -15.49
CA THR A 171 0.60 -0.20 -16.72
C THR A 171 1.44 -1.46 -16.90
N PHE A 172 2.71 -1.44 -16.46
CA PHE A 172 3.61 -2.56 -16.63
C PHE A 172 4.67 -2.61 -15.54
N VAL A 173 5.01 -3.82 -15.08
CA VAL A 173 6.18 -4.08 -14.24
C VAL A 173 7.00 -5.16 -14.92
N THR A 174 8.28 -4.93 -15.17
CA THR A 174 9.10 -5.85 -15.96
C THR A 174 10.54 -5.94 -15.50
N ASP A 175 11.17 -7.07 -15.74
CA ASP A 175 12.61 -7.25 -15.62
C ASP A 175 13.38 -6.76 -16.87
N ALA A 176 14.70 -6.93 -16.85
CA ALA A 176 15.56 -6.56 -17.97
C ALA A 176 15.32 -7.35 -19.28
N ARG A 177 14.57 -8.45 -19.25
CA ARG A 177 14.22 -9.26 -20.44
C ARG A 177 12.87 -8.87 -21.04
N GLY A 178 12.13 -7.98 -20.39
CA GLY A 178 10.77 -7.64 -20.81
C GLY A 178 9.71 -8.61 -20.26
N GLU A 179 10.07 -9.55 -19.38
CA GLU A 179 9.11 -10.42 -18.71
C GLU A 179 8.52 -9.71 -17.49
N GLY A 180 7.22 -9.92 -17.22
CA GLY A 180 6.56 -9.14 -16.18
C GLY A 180 5.04 -9.22 -16.16
N LEU A 181 4.43 -8.20 -15.55
CA LEU A 181 2.99 -8.08 -15.33
C LEU A 181 2.43 -6.81 -15.99
N SER A 182 1.44 -6.99 -16.85
CA SER A 182 0.64 -5.91 -17.45
C SER A 182 -0.62 -5.66 -16.63
N PHE A 183 -0.96 -4.40 -16.41
CA PHE A 183 -2.05 -3.97 -15.54
C PHE A 183 -3.13 -3.26 -16.36
N TYR A 184 -4.38 -3.65 -16.13
CA TYR A 184 -5.53 -3.17 -16.89
C TYR A 184 -6.59 -2.57 -15.97
N TYR A 185 -7.28 -1.57 -16.51
CA TYR A 185 -8.28 -0.74 -15.85
C TYR A 185 -9.56 -0.74 -16.69
N ASP A 186 -10.70 -0.39 -16.08
CA ASP A 186 -11.95 -0.23 -16.81
C ASP A 186 -11.87 0.98 -17.77
N PRO A 187 -11.93 0.76 -19.10
CA PRO A 187 -11.87 1.86 -20.06
C PRO A 187 -13.12 2.75 -20.03
N SER A 188 -14.20 2.32 -19.39
CA SER A 188 -15.45 3.08 -19.27
C SER A 188 -15.51 3.95 -18.01
N ALA A 189 -14.57 3.81 -17.08
CA ALA A 189 -14.53 4.61 -15.86
C ALA A 189 -14.18 6.08 -16.15
N LEU A 190 -14.86 7.00 -15.46
CA LEU A 190 -14.61 8.43 -15.59
C LEU A 190 -13.36 8.84 -14.81
N ALA A 191 -12.49 9.68 -15.40
CA ALA A 191 -11.17 10.03 -14.86
C ALA A 191 -11.17 10.64 -13.44
N ASP A 192 -12.30 11.23 -13.03
CA ASP A 192 -12.52 11.83 -11.72
C ASP A 192 -13.04 10.83 -10.67
N SER A 193 -13.42 9.61 -11.07
CA SER A 193 -13.95 8.56 -10.20
C SER A 193 -12.86 7.68 -9.60
N ALA A 194 -13.12 7.10 -8.43
CA ALA A 194 -12.21 6.13 -7.81
C ALA A 194 -12.01 4.88 -8.70
N ALA A 195 -13.06 4.46 -9.42
CA ALA A 195 -13.04 3.32 -10.34
C ALA A 195 -11.98 3.44 -11.44
N PHE A 196 -11.65 4.67 -11.84
CA PHE A 196 -10.63 4.92 -12.87
C PHE A 196 -9.23 4.41 -12.51
N TYR A 197 -8.94 4.34 -11.22
CA TYR A 197 -7.64 3.91 -10.68
C TYR A 197 -7.68 2.46 -10.18
N GLN A 198 -8.81 1.76 -10.33
CA GLN A 198 -8.96 0.39 -9.86
C GLN A 198 -8.42 -0.60 -10.89
N ILE A 199 -7.45 -1.41 -10.47
CA ILE A 199 -6.95 -2.50 -11.29
C ILE A 199 -8.06 -3.54 -11.42
N VAL A 200 -8.51 -3.83 -12.64
CA VAL A 200 -9.56 -4.84 -12.89
C VAL A 200 -8.97 -6.16 -13.37
N ARG A 201 -7.77 -6.12 -13.98
CA ARG A 201 -7.06 -7.29 -14.45
C ARG A 201 -5.55 -7.09 -14.45
N VAL A 202 -4.83 -8.19 -14.21
CA VAL A 202 -3.38 -8.27 -14.39
C VAL A 202 -3.05 -9.52 -15.20
N GLU A 203 -2.13 -9.39 -16.16
CA GLU A 203 -1.72 -10.47 -17.07
C GLU A 203 -0.19 -10.63 -17.06
N THR A 204 0.30 -11.86 -17.21
CA THR A 204 1.73 -12.12 -17.42
C THR A 204 2.14 -11.86 -18.88
N THR A 205 3.24 -11.15 -19.11
CA THR A 205 3.70 -10.76 -20.46
C THR A 205 5.23 -10.89 -20.56
N PRO A 206 5.83 -11.35 -21.68
CA PRO A 206 5.25 -12.08 -22.80
C PRO A 206 5.31 -13.61 -22.57
N THR A 207 4.82 -14.09 -21.42
CA THR A 207 4.80 -15.53 -21.16
C THR A 207 3.68 -16.21 -21.93
N SER A 208 3.95 -17.39 -22.51
CA SER A 208 2.93 -18.24 -23.15
C SER A 208 2.84 -19.58 -22.42
N PRO A 209 1.66 -19.99 -21.91
CA PRO A 209 0.38 -19.29 -21.95
C PRO A 209 0.34 -18.06 -21.02
N THR A 210 -0.47 -17.05 -21.38
CA THR A 210 -0.75 -15.90 -20.52
C THR A 210 -1.59 -16.33 -19.33
N GLN A 211 -1.08 -16.05 -18.14
CA GLN A 211 -1.79 -16.19 -16.88
C GLN A 211 -2.47 -14.87 -16.52
N VAL A 212 -3.62 -14.95 -15.84
CA VAL A 212 -4.50 -13.80 -15.60
C VAL A 212 -5.00 -13.82 -14.16
N ALA A 213 -5.02 -12.67 -13.52
CA ALA A 213 -5.78 -12.42 -12.30
C ALA A 213 -6.83 -11.32 -12.54
N ASP A 214 -8.05 -11.54 -12.06
CA ASP A 214 -9.19 -10.63 -12.20
C ASP A 214 -9.63 -10.07 -10.84
N PHE A 215 -10.07 -8.82 -10.81
CA PHE A 215 -10.50 -8.11 -9.61
C PHE A 215 -11.90 -7.54 -9.82
N GLY A 216 -12.84 -7.93 -8.96
CA GLY A 216 -14.23 -7.48 -8.99
C GLY A 216 -14.52 -6.40 -7.95
N TYR A 217 -15.42 -5.47 -8.30
CA TYR A 217 -15.75 -4.34 -7.43
C TYR A 217 -17.26 -4.11 -7.30
N THR A 218 -17.68 -3.53 -6.18
CA THR A 218 -19.03 -2.98 -5.99
C THR A 218 -18.91 -1.69 -5.20
N SER A 219 -19.44 -0.58 -5.74
CA SER A 219 -19.35 0.75 -5.12
C SER A 219 -17.91 1.14 -4.70
N GLY A 220 -16.92 0.75 -5.51
CA GLY A 220 -15.51 1.03 -5.26
C GLY A 220 -14.81 0.11 -4.25
N ARG A 221 -15.49 -0.88 -3.66
CA ARG A 221 -14.87 -1.88 -2.76
C ARG A 221 -14.51 -3.14 -3.53
N LEU A 222 -13.34 -3.73 -3.26
CA LEU A 222 -12.91 -4.99 -3.86
C LEU A 222 -13.73 -6.15 -3.31
N THR A 223 -14.57 -6.77 -4.14
CA THR A 223 -15.48 -7.85 -3.74
C THR A 223 -14.99 -9.23 -4.16
N SER A 224 -14.10 -9.32 -5.15
CA SER A 224 -13.51 -10.60 -5.54
C SER A 224 -12.09 -10.45 -6.09
N ILE A 225 -11.30 -11.49 -5.86
CA ILE A 225 -10.01 -11.73 -6.51
C ILE A 225 -10.07 -13.12 -7.10
N ARG A 226 -9.87 -13.23 -8.42
CA ARG A 226 -9.61 -14.50 -9.10
C ARG A 226 -8.13 -14.60 -9.38
N ASP A 227 -7.47 -15.62 -8.84
CA ASP A 227 -6.04 -15.82 -9.05
C ASP A 227 -5.73 -16.51 -10.39
N MET A 228 -4.44 -16.57 -10.73
CA MET A 228 -3.94 -17.20 -11.96
C MET A 228 -4.17 -18.71 -12.06
N ALA A 229 -4.52 -19.38 -10.94
CA ALA A 229 -4.96 -20.77 -10.94
C ALA A 229 -6.48 -20.91 -11.13
N GLY A 230 -7.20 -19.79 -11.24
CA GLY A 230 -8.64 -19.71 -11.43
C GLY A 230 -9.46 -19.79 -10.14
N MET A 231 -8.82 -19.81 -8.97
CA MET A 231 -9.52 -19.84 -7.68
C MET A 231 -10.00 -18.44 -7.31
N VAL A 232 -11.16 -18.36 -6.65
CA VAL A 232 -11.81 -17.09 -6.33
C VAL A 232 -11.91 -16.90 -4.83
N SER A 233 -11.37 -15.78 -4.35
CA SER A 233 -11.62 -15.22 -3.02
C SER A 233 -12.69 -14.13 -3.13
N SER A 234 -13.66 -14.06 -2.22
CA SER A 234 -14.65 -12.97 -2.18
C SER A 234 -14.79 -12.32 -0.81
N PHE A 235 -15.19 -11.06 -0.80
CA PHE A 235 -15.19 -10.21 0.39
C PHE A 235 -16.50 -9.44 0.53
N LEU A 236 -17.05 -9.44 1.76
CA LEU A 236 -18.20 -8.60 2.13
C LEU A 236 -17.80 -7.58 3.19
N TYR A 237 -18.37 -6.39 3.06
CA TYR A 237 -18.07 -5.25 3.90
C TYR A 237 -19.32 -4.75 4.61
N ARG A 238 -19.12 -4.15 5.78
CA ARG A 238 -20.14 -3.42 6.51
C ARG A 238 -19.52 -2.21 7.22
N SER A 239 -20.37 -1.32 7.70
CA SER A 239 -19.95 -0.27 8.62
C SER A 239 -19.80 -0.85 10.02
N GLU A 240 -18.70 -0.54 10.71
CA GLU A 240 -18.41 -1.00 12.07
C GLU A 240 -18.08 0.20 12.97
N ALA A 241 -18.64 0.25 14.17
CA ALA A 241 -18.35 1.34 15.10
C ALA A 241 -16.88 1.30 15.55
N ARG A 242 -16.27 2.48 15.69
CA ARG A 242 -14.94 2.63 16.31
C ARG A 242 -15.11 2.95 17.81
N GLY A 243 -14.35 2.30 18.68
CA GLY A 243 -14.37 2.53 20.13
C GLY A 243 -13.82 3.91 20.53
N LEU A 244 -14.21 4.41 21.71
CA LEU A 244 -13.86 5.75 22.22
C LEU A 244 -12.37 5.95 22.56
N ASP A 245 -11.64 4.87 22.89
CA ASP A 245 -10.22 4.94 23.30
C ASP A 245 -9.23 4.79 22.13
N HIS A 246 -9.73 4.72 20.89
CA HIS A 246 -8.84 4.74 19.73
C HIS A 246 -8.19 6.11 19.63
N PRO A 247 -6.88 6.23 19.29
CA PRO A 247 -6.28 7.52 18.98
C PRO A 247 -7.10 8.14 17.85
N ALA A 248 -7.97 9.07 18.22
CA ALA A 248 -8.54 10.01 17.28
C ALA A 248 -7.37 10.78 16.66
N PRO A 249 -7.52 11.36 15.46
CA PRO A 249 -6.67 12.47 15.06
C PRO A 249 -6.56 13.47 16.24
N PRO A 250 -5.45 14.22 16.39
CA PRO A 250 -5.07 14.97 17.61
C PRO A 250 -6.00 16.14 18.00
N GLU A 251 -7.25 16.11 17.57
CA GLU A 251 -8.29 17.05 17.91
C GLU A 251 -9.16 16.50 19.05
N ASN A 252 -9.37 17.39 20.01
CA ASN A 252 -10.04 17.17 21.28
C ASN A 252 -11.55 16.96 21.02
N VAL A 253 -11.99 15.73 20.70
CA VAL A 253 -13.40 15.45 20.35
C VAL A 253 -14.09 14.58 21.40
N ALA A 254 -15.09 15.14 22.07
CA ALA A 254 -16.02 14.45 22.98
C ALA A 254 -17.09 13.61 22.25
N SER A 255 -16.88 13.28 20.97
CA SER A 255 -17.79 12.50 20.12
C SER A 255 -17.13 11.18 19.74
N PRO A 256 -17.88 10.07 19.65
CA PRO A 256 -17.32 8.81 19.17
C PRO A 256 -16.70 8.97 17.78
N PRO A 257 -15.56 8.31 17.51
CA PRO A 257 -14.94 8.36 16.19
C PRO A 257 -15.90 7.84 15.11
N ASP A 258 -15.83 8.43 13.92
CA ASP A 258 -16.66 8.03 12.78
C ASP A 258 -16.54 6.51 12.55
N PRO A 259 -17.68 5.82 12.30
CA PRO A 259 -17.65 4.39 12.08
C PRO A 259 -16.79 4.07 10.87
N ASP A 260 -16.14 2.93 10.93
CA ASP A 260 -15.35 2.36 9.86
C ASP A 260 -16.26 1.82 8.76
N PRO A 261 -16.39 2.51 7.60
CA PRO A 261 -17.39 2.13 6.61
C PRO A 261 -16.99 0.86 5.86
N ASP A 262 -15.71 0.51 5.82
CA ASP A 262 -15.10 -0.51 4.97
C ASP A 262 -14.59 -1.72 5.78
N PHE A 263 -15.25 -2.07 6.89
CA PHE A 263 -14.87 -3.26 7.66
C PHE A 263 -15.21 -4.54 6.90
N LEU A 264 -14.18 -5.34 6.58
CA LEU A 264 -14.30 -6.65 5.94
C LEU A 264 -14.76 -7.65 7.00
N TYR A 265 -16.04 -8.01 6.98
CA TYR A 265 -16.64 -8.88 7.99
C TYR A 265 -16.81 -10.33 7.52
N ARG A 266 -16.66 -10.60 6.22
CA ARG A 266 -16.69 -11.97 5.68
C ARG A 266 -15.74 -12.12 4.50
N MET A 267 -14.99 -13.22 4.53
CA MET A 267 -14.18 -13.71 3.42
C MET A 267 -14.66 -15.11 3.03
N THR A 268 -14.88 -15.34 1.74
CA THR A 268 -15.21 -16.67 1.21
C THR A 268 -14.06 -17.13 0.32
N THR A 269 -13.61 -18.37 0.52
CA THR A 269 -12.63 -19.03 -0.34
C THR A 269 -13.20 -20.40 -0.77
N PRO A 270 -12.56 -21.12 -1.72
CA PRO A 270 -12.94 -22.51 -2.02
C PRO A 270 -12.90 -23.46 -0.81
N TYR A 271 -12.21 -23.07 0.27
CA TYR A 271 -12.12 -23.84 1.51
C TYR A 271 -13.20 -23.49 2.54
N GLY A 272 -14.06 -22.52 2.24
CA GLY A 272 -15.20 -22.13 3.06
C GLY A 272 -15.22 -20.66 3.45
N ASP A 273 -16.16 -20.35 4.35
CA ASP A 273 -16.42 -19.02 4.87
C ASP A 273 -15.63 -18.73 6.14
N THR A 274 -15.08 -17.52 6.24
CA THR A 274 -14.51 -16.96 7.46
C THR A 274 -15.25 -15.66 7.77
N ASN A 275 -15.77 -15.51 8.99
CA ASN A 275 -16.47 -14.32 9.44
C ASN A 275 -15.69 -13.60 10.54
N PHE A 276 -15.70 -12.28 10.52
CA PHE A 276 -15.06 -11.40 11.50
C PHE A 276 -16.13 -10.56 12.20
N SER A 277 -16.10 -10.57 13.53
CA SER A 277 -17.18 -10.00 14.35
C SER A 277 -16.98 -8.53 14.70
N THR A 278 -15.74 -8.09 14.90
CA THR A 278 -15.36 -6.69 15.12
C THR A 278 -13.86 -6.53 14.85
N GLY A 279 -13.45 -5.32 14.52
CA GLY A 279 -12.05 -4.92 14.42
C GLY A 279 -11.65 -3.81 15.41
N TRP A 280 -12.58 -3.38 16.26
CA TRP A 280 -12.42 -2.26 17.18
C TRP A 280 -13.07 -2.64 18.50
N VAL A 281 -12.30 -3.23 19.43
CA VAL A 281 -12.83 -3.61 20.75
C VAL A 281 -13.06 -2.34 21.58
N PRO A 282 -14.28 -2.09 22.08
CA PRO A 282 -14.47 -1.14 23.17
C PRO A 282 -13.96 -1.79 24.45
N ASP A 283 -13.06 -1.13 25.20
CA ASP A 283 -12.75 -1.51 26.59
C ASP A 283 -13.98 -1.22 27.47
N GLY A 284 -14.98 -2.09 27.36
CA GLY A 284 -16.23 -2.04 28.10
C GLY A 284 -16.89 -3.40 28.29
N GLY A 285 -16.32 -4.46 27.68
CA GLY A 285 -16.62 -5.83 28.08
C GLY A 285 -15.98 -6.10 29.44
N SER A 286 -16.79 -6.41 30.45
CA SER A 286 -16.37 -6.78 31.80
C SER A 286 -15.03 -7.54 31.81
N ASN A 287 -13.99 -6.88 32.32
CA ASN A 287 -12.67 -7.46 32.53
C ASN A 287 -12.79 -8.78 33.34
N PRO A 288 -12.44 -9.96 32.80
CA PRO A 288 -12.43 -11.20 33.58
C PRO A 288 -11.24 -11.25 34.57
N TYR A 289 -10.35 -10.26 34.57
CA TYR A 289 -9.23 -10.14 35.49
C TYR A 289 -9.41 -8.98 36.47
N SER A 290 -10.46 -9.05 37.29
CA SER A 290 -10.51 -8.29 38.54
C SER A 290 -9.55 -8.94 39.55
N TYR A 291 -8.30 -8.48 39.57
CA TYR A 291 -7.44 -8.71 40.73
C TYR A 291 -7.88 -7.76 41.85
N ASN A 292 -8.80 -8.25 42.69
CA ASN A 292 -9.02 -7.69 44.01
C ASN A 292 -7.70 -7.78 44.81
N ARG A 293 -7.12 -6.64 45.15
CA ARG A 293 -6.30 -6.51 46.36
C ARG A 293 -6.83 -5.34 47.19
N ARG A 294 -6.96 -5.65 48.47
CA ARG A 294 -7.54 -4.86 49.57
C ARG A 294 -6.98 -3.47 49.70
#